data_AF-A0AA51R763-F1
#
_entry.id   AF-A0AA51R763-F1
#
_cell.length_a   1.000
_cell.length_b   1.000
_cell.length_c   1.000
_cell.angle_alpha   90.00
_cell.angle_beta   90.00
_cell.angle_gamma   90.00
#
_symmetry.space_group_name_H-M   'P 1'
#
loop_
_entity.id
_entity.type
_entity.pdbx_description
1 polymer ?
#
loop_
_entity_poly.entity_id
_entity_poly.type
_entity_poly.pdbx_seq_one_letter_code
_entity_poly.pdbx_strand_id
1 'polypeptide(L)' 'MSDIKDLMKNIDELKKNLNILLDKKDFNLQDEEIIKASQELDIAINKYNELIIKNVKK' A
#
# COMPACT_ATOMS: atom_id res chain seq x y z
N MET A 1 -0.45 9.30 18.42
CA MET A 1 -1.03 8.15 17.69
C MET A 1 0.15 7.31 17.23
N SER A 2 0.09 5.98 17.32
CA SER A 2 1.24 5.13 17.00
C SER A 2 1.54 5.22 15.51
N ASP A 3 2.77 5.56 15.13
CA ASP A 3 3.22 5.67 13.73
C ASP A 3 2.84 4.44 12.88
N ILE A 4 2.75 3.26 13.52
CA ILE A 4 2.34 2.00 12.90
C ILE A 4 0.85 2.00 12.56
N LYS A 5 0.00 2.56 13.44
CA LYS A 5 -1.45 2.64 13.23
C LYS A 5 -1.80 3.56 12.07
N ASP A 6 -1.09 4.69 11.96
CA ASP A 6 -1.28 5.62 10.86
C ASP A 6 -0.79 5.03 9.54
N LEU A 7 0.31 4.28 9.56
CA LEU A 7 0.80 3.55 8.39
C LEU A 7 -0.18 2.45 7.93
N MET A 8 -0.77 1.69 8.85
CA MET A 8 -1.81 0.71 8.52
C MET A 8 -3.02 1.37 7.86
N LYS A 9 -3.47 2.52 8.38
CA LYS A 9 -4.57 3.27 7.79
C LYS A 9 -4.25 3.72 6.36
N ASN A 10 -3.02 4.19 6.12
CA ASN A 10 -2.58 4.59 4.78
C ASN A 10 -2.53 3.40 3.82
N ILE A 11 -2.06 2.23 4.26
CA ILE A 11 -2.07 1.00 3.44
C ILE A 11 -3.50 0.61 3.05
N ASP A 12 -4.45 0.69 4.00
CA ASP A 12 -5.86 0.40 3.72
C ASP A 12 -6.48 1.39 2.72
N GLU A 13 -6.16 2.68 2.83
CA GLU A 13 -6.61 3.71 1.89
C GLU A 13 -6.00 3.50 0.50
N LEU A 14 -4.70 3.23 0.40
CA LEU A 14 -4.02 2.94 -0.86
C LEU A 14 -4.61 1.69 -1.54
N LYS A 15 -4.90 0.64 -0.77
CA LYS A 15 -5.54 -0.58 -1.28
C LYS A 15 -6.94 -0.29 -1.84
N LYS A 16 -7.74 0.52 -1.15
CA LYS A 16 -9.06 0.95 -1.65
C LYS A 16 -8.96 1.74 -2.94
N ASN A 17 -8.02 2.69 -3.00
CA ASN A 17 -7.81 3.52 -4.18
C ASN A 17 -7.36 2.67 -5.38
N LEU A 18 -6.47 1.70 -5.17
CA LEU A 18 -6.04 0.77 -6.21
C LEU A 18 -7.20 -0.07 -6.75
N ASN A 19 -8.07 -0.60 -5.87
CA ASN A 19 -9.24 -1.35 -6.31
C ASN A 19 -10.22 -0.49 -7.11
N ILE A 20 -10.47 0.76 -6.67
CA ILE A 20 -11.32 1.69 -7.43
C ILE A 20 -10.70 2.00 -8.81
N LEU A 21 -9.37 2.13 -8.87
CA LEU A 21 -8.65 2.36 -10.11
C LEU A 21 -8.76 1.14 -11.04
N LEU A 22 -8.61 -0.07 -10.50
CA LEU A 22 -8.80 -1.33 -11.22
C LEU A 22 -10.21 -1.43 -11.80
N ASP A 23 -11.24 -1.16 -11.00
CA ASP A 23 -12.64 -1.19 -11.45
C ASP A 23 -12.89 -0.18 -12.59
N LYS A 24 -12.31 1.02 -12.49
CA LYS A 24 -12.44 2.08 -13.52
C LYS A 24 -11.71 1.77 -14.83
N LYS A 25 -10.66 0.96 -14.76
CA LYS A 25 -9.77 0.63 -15.89
C LYS A 25 -10.02 -0.77 -16.43
N ASP A 26 -11.17 -1.37 -16.10
CA ASP A 26 -11.56 -2.73 -16.51
C ASP A 26 -10.50 -3.79 -16.15
N PHE A 27 -9.94 -3.66 -14.95
CA PHE A 27 -8.89 -4.54 -14.43
C PHE A 27 -7.65 -4.63 -15.32
N ASN A 28 -7.35 -3.58 -16.09
CA ASN A 28 -6.15 -3.54 -16.91
C ASN A 28 -4.89 -3.38 -16.05
N LEU A 29 -4.33 -4.52 -15.62
CA LEU A 29 -3.10 -4.57 -14.81
C LEU A 29 -1.86 -4.00 -15.51
N GLN A 30 -1.91 -3.74 -16.82
CA GLN A 30 -0.82 -3.14 -17.57
C GLN A 30 -0.94 -1.60 -17.68
N ASP A 31 -2.02 -1.02 -17.17
CA ASP A 31 -2.18 0.43 -17.13
C ASP A 31 -1.09 1.05 -16.23
N GLU A 32 -0.41 2.08 -16.74
CA GLU A 32 0.69 2.72 -16.02
C GLU A 32 0.27 3.31 -14.66
N GLU A 33 -0.97 3.77 -14.53
CA GLU A 33 -1.49 4.30 -13.27
C GLU A 33 -1.72 3.18 -12.26
N ILE A 34 -2.21 2.02 -12.71
CA ILE A 34 -2.37 0.82 -11.87
C ILE A 34 -1.02 0.30 -11.40
N ILE A 35 -0.03 0.25 -12.30
CA ILE A 35 1.33 -0.17 -11.97
C ILE A 35 1.93 0.78 -10.92
N LYS A 36 1.83 2.10 -11.13
CA LYS A 36 2.33 3.10 -10.17
C LYS A 36 1.63 3.00 -8.81
N ALA A 37 0.31 2.92 -8.80
CA ALA A 37 -0.46 2.79 -7.56
C ALA A 37 -0.12 1.49 -6.81
N SER A 38 0.11 0.39 -7.54
CA SER A 38 0.56 -0.88 -6.94
C SER A 38 1.96 -0.75 -6.33
N GLN A 39 2.89 -0.08 -7.02
CA GLN A 39 4.24 0.17 -6.51
C GLN A 39 4.23 1.03 -5.25
N GLU A 40 3.39 2.07 -5.20
CA GLU A 40 3.24 2.91 -4.00
C GLU A 40 2.71 2.12 -2.80
N LEU A 41 1.73 1.24 -3.03
CA LEU A 41 1.20 0.34 -2.01
C LEU A 41 2.29 -0.62 -1.50
N ASP A 42 3.09 -1.19 -2.39
CA ASP A 42 4.22 -2.06 -2.03
C ASP A 42 5.27 -1.35 -1.17
N ILE A 43 5.61 -0.10 -1.51
CA ILE A 43 6.54 0.71 -0.72
C ILE A 43 5.99 0.92 0.71
N ALA A 44 4.70 1.24 0.84
CA ALA A 44 4.06 1.43 2.14
C ALA A 44 4.05 0.14 2.97
N ILE A 45 3.73 -1.01 2.36
CA ILE A 45 3.76 -2.33 3.00
C ILE A 45 5.19 -2.68 3.44
N ASN A 46 6.18 -2.46 2.59
CA ASN A 46 7.58 -2.71 2.92
C ASN A 46 8.03 -1.88 4.11
N LYS A 47 7.67 -0.59 4.14
CA LYS A 47 7.96 0.29 5.29
C LYS A 47 7.29 -0.21 6.58
N TYR A 48 6.07 -0.74 6.49
CA TYR A 48 5.40 -1.35 7.65
C TYR A 48 6.12 -2.61 8.13
N ASN A 49 6.49 -3.49 7.21
CA ASN A 49 7.25 -4.68 7.51
C ASN A 49 8.60 -4.35 8.15
N GLU A 50 9.31 -3.34 7.65
CA GLU A 50 10.56 -2.87 8.24
C GLU A 50 10.36 -2.38 9.68
N LEU A 51 9.32 -1.59 9.95
CA LEU A 51 9.00 -1.11 11.29
C LEU A 51 8.67 -2.26 12.25
N ILE A 52 7.90 -3.25 11.81
CA ILE A 52 7.60 -4.44 12.62
C ILE A 52 8.85 -5.28 12.85
N ILE A 53 9.61 -5.60 11.80
CA ILE A 53 10.84 -6.40 11.92
C ILE A 53 11.86 -5.72 12.84
N LYS A 54 12.02 -4.39 12.76
CA LYS A 54 12.85 -3.62 13.69
C LYS A 54 12.40 -3.73 15.14
N ASN A 55 11.09 -3.80 15.38
CA ASN A 55 10.54 -3.93 16.73
C ASN A 55 10.59 -5.37 17.27
N VAL A 56 10.63 -6.40 16.40
CA VAL A 56 10.70 -7.82 16.79
C VAL A 56 12.13 -8.28 17.09
N LYS A 57 13.16 -7.64 16.52
CA LYS A 57 14.58 -7.99 16.73
C LYS A 57 15.24 -7.33 17.97
N LYS A 58 14.46 -6.76 18.89
CA LYS A 58 15.00 -6.06 20.06
C LYS A 58 14.78 -6.83 21.36
#